data_AF-A0AA97CGV9-F1
#
_entry.id   AF-A0AA97CGV9-F1
#
_cell.length_a   1.000
_cell.length_b   1.000
_cell.length_c   1.000
_cell.angle_alpha   90.00
_cell.angle_beta   90.00
_cell.angle_gamma   90.00
#
_symmetry.space_group_name_H-M   'P 1'
#
loop_
_entity.id
_entity.type
_entity.pdbx_description
1 polymer ?
#
loop_
_entity_poly.entity_id
_entity_poly.type
_entity_poly.pdbx_seq_one_letter_code
_entity_poly.pdbx_strand_id
1 'polypeptide(L)'
;MSSIKSISDGLVLDKEREAWLQNWLTRFGTWVHSGRIDKRQTSMIAQFMERVERRDYPDRPTCSDDDGLLIQRVVDSIYRIDVKAFDMLLSRYAYCASDRAIARLYHENSEPRIMARRNGMLRERKPSMSTCRREVEEILKAAEYLLYQPLVDAFKNREKEVILKRNSKNVLTFLN
;
A
#
# COMPACT_ATOMS: atom_id res chain seq x y z
N MET A 1 -3.32 -31.76 14.88
CA MET A 1 -4.07 -30.74 15.63
C MET A 1 -4.40 -29.61 14.67
N SER A 2 -5.62 -29.60 14.12
CA SER A 2 -6.10 -28.53 13.25
C SER A 2 -6.38 -27.31 14.13
N SER A 3 -5.51 -26.31 14.04
CA SER A 3 -5.72 -25.05 14.74
C SER A 3 -6.85 -24.32 14.03
N ILE A 4 -8.04 -24.35 14.62
CA ILE A 4 -9.17 -23.51 14.20
C ILE A 4 -8.69 -22.07 14.41
N LYS A 5 -8.26 -21.42 13.32
CA LYS A 5 -7.95 -19.98 13.34
C LYS A 5 -9.23 -19.25 13.73
N SER A 6 -9.17 -18.53 14.83
CA SER A 6 -10.27 -17.69 15.26
C SER A 6 -10.52 -16.64 14.18
N ILE A 7 -11.77 -16.25 13.95
CA ILE A 7 -12.11 -15.10 13.08
C ILE A 7 -11.46 -13.80 13.62
N SER A 8 -10.98 -13.81 14.87
CA SER A 8 -10.21 -12.75 15.53
C SER A 8 -8.68 -12.88 15.39
N ASP A 9 -8.14 -13.93 14.77
CA ASP A 9 -6.74 -13.95 14.37
C ASP A 9 -6.64 -12.96 13.20
N GLY A 10 -6.10 -11.78 13.47
CA GLY A 10 -6.18 -10.60 12.60
C GLY A 10 -5.90 -10.89 11.12
N LEU A 11 -6.40 -9.99 10.26
CA LEU A 11 -6.19 -9.99 8.81
C LEU A 11 -4.68 -9.98 8.47
N VAL A 12 -4.07 -11.17 8.44
CA VAL A 12 -2.63 -11.37 8.28
C VAL A 12 -2.43 -12.22 7.02
N LEU A 13 -1.55 -11.74 6.15
CA LEU A 13 -1.13 -12.47 4.96
C LEU A 13 -0.15 -13.58 5.36
N ASP A 14 -0.20 -14.71 4.65
CA ASP A 14 0.85 -15.72 4.74
C ASP A 14 2.17 -15.11 4.23
N LYS A 15 3.32 -15.55 4.77
CA LYS A 15 4.63 -14.96 4.47
C LYS A 15 4.96 -14.88 2.98
N GLU A 16 4.53 -15.87 2.20
CA GLU A 16 4.71 -15.88 0.74
C GLU A 16 3.87 -14.79 0.05
N ARG A 17 2.62 -14.63 0.49
CA ARG A 17 1.71 -13.60 -0.04
C ARG A 17 2.20 -12.21 0.31
N GLU A 18 2.67 -12.03 1.54
CA GLU A 18 3.31 -10.81 2.02
C GLU A 18 4.55 -10.48 1.18
N ALA A 19 5.48 -11.42 1.01
CA ALA A 19 6.70 -11.21 0.23
C ALA A 19 6.40 -10.86 -1.23
N TRP A 20 5.41 -11.54 -1.84
CA TRP A 20 4.96 -11.24 -3.20
C TRP A 20 4.43 -9.80 -3.31
N LEU A 21 3.56 -9.40 -2.38
CA LEU A 21 2.97 -8.06 -2.37
C LEU A 21 4.04 -6.98 -2.12
N GLN A 22 4.89 -7.16 -1.11
CA GLN A 22 5.94 -6.21 -0.75
C GLN A 22 6.93 -6.00 -1.90
N ASN A 23 7.25 -7.05 -2.67
CA ASN A 23 8.08 -6.92 -3.87
C ASN A 23 7.39 -6.03 -4.94
N TRP A 24 6.09 -6.22 -5.18
CA TRP A 24 5.35 -5.37 -6.13
C TRP A 24 5.19 -3.94 -5.65
N LEU A 25 4.85 -3.73 -4.38
CA LEU A 25 4.72 -2.40 -3.78
C LEU A 25 6.06 -1.66 -3.76
N THR A 26 7.18 -2.35 -3.54
CA THR A 26 8.52 -1.76 -3.61
C THR A 26 8.85 -1.28 -5.03
N ARG A 27 8.58 -2.10 -6.06
CA ARG A 27 8.78 -1.72 -7.47
C ARG A 27 7.90 -0.56 -7.89
N PHE A 28 6.64 -0.60 -7.45
CA PHE A 28 5.69 0.50 -7.64
C PHE A 28 6.15 1.77 -6.95
N GLY A 29 6.65 1.69 -5.71
CA GLY A 29 7.20 2.82 -4.98
C GLY A 29 8.35 3.49 -5.71
N THR A 30 9.28 2.70 -6.29
CA THR A 30 10.35 3.22 -7.16
C THR A 30 9.78 3.93 -8.39
N TRP A 31 8.77 3.34 -9.03
CA TRP A 31 8.11 3.92 -10.20
C TRP A 31 7.42 5.25 -9.86
N VAL A 32 6.71 5.31 -8.73
CA VAL A 32 6.10 6.55 -8.18
C VAL A 32 7.17 7.60 -7.92
N HIS A 33 8.23 7.25 -7.20
CA HIS A 33 9.31 8.17 -6.82
C HIS A 33 10.00 8.77 -8.04
N SER A 34 10.11 8.00 -9.13
CA SER A 34 10.70 8.48 -10.38
C SER A 34 9.91 9.59 -11.08
N GLY A 35 8.68 9.88 -10.63
CA GLY A 35 7.86 10.97 -11.17
C GLY A 35 7.24 10.65 -12.54
N ARG A 36 7.16 9.37 -12.92
CA ARG A 36 6.52 8.89 -14.15
C ARG A 36 4.99 8.99 -14.16
N ILE A 37 4.40 9.41 -13.04
CA ILE A 37 2.97 9.71 -12.95
C ILE A 37 2.70 11.03 -13.66
N ASP A 38 1.85 10.99 -14.69
CA ASP A 38 1.43 12.19 -15.42
C ASP A 38 0.74 13.18 -14.47
N LYS A 39 1.35 14.36 -14.29
CA LYS A 39 0.84 15.44 -13.43
C LYS A 39 -0.55 15.94 -13.85
N ARG A 40 -0.97 15.68 -15.10
CA ARG A 40 -2.31 16.03 -15.59
C ARG A 40 -3.40 15.12 -15.04
N GLN A 41 -3.06 13.91 -14.63
CA GLN A 41 -3.95 13.08 -13.82
C GLN A 41 -3.89 13.68 -12.40
N THR A 42 -5.01 14.22 -11.92
CA THR A 42 -5.26 14.63 -10.52
C THR A 42 -5.22 13.42 -9.57
N SER A 43 -4.23 12.56 -9.71
CA SER A 43 -4.06 11.38 -8.90
C SER A 43 -3.60 11.78 -7.51
N MET A 44 -4.14 11.11 -6.50
CA MET A 44 -3.78 11.37 -5.10
C MET A 44 -2.27 11.25 -4.84
N ILE A 45 -1.61 10.37 -5.59
CA ILE A 45 -0.16 10.23 -5.53
C ILE A 45 0.53 11.52 -5.96
N ALA A 46 0.06 12.19 -7.02
CA ALA A 46 0.63 13.48 -7.43
C ALA A 46 0.50 14.55 -6.33
N GLN A 47 -0.66 14.61 -5.64
CA GLN A 47 -0.86 15.52 -4.50
C GLN A 47 0.06 15.20 -3.33
N PHE A 48 0.29 13.91 -3.06
CA PHE A 48 1.23 13.47 -2.03
C PHE A 48 2.67 13.86 -2.39
N MET A 49 3.09 13.59 -3.63
CA MET A 49 4.43 13.90 -4.13
C MET A 49 4.73 15.42 -4.15
N GLU A 50 3.72 16.27 -4.26
CA GLU A 50 3.87 17.73 -4.18
C GLU A 50 4.17 18.21 -2.75
N ARG A 51 3.64 17.51 -1.74
CA ARG A 51 3.80 17.87 -0.32
C ARG A 51 5.14 17.43 0.28
N VAL A 52 5.81 16.45 -0.32
CA VAL A 52 6.96 15.77 0.28
C VAL A 52 8.24 16.10 -0.48
N GLU A 53 9.29 16.49 0.26
CA GLU A 53 10.62 16.74 -0.31
C GLU A 53 11.23 15.47 -0.93
N ARG A 54 11.78 15.62 -2.13
CA ARG A 54 12.43 14.52 -2.86
C ARG A 54 13.79 14.20 -2.20
N ARG A 55 14.00 12.93 -1.85
CA ARG A 55 15.30 12.42 -1.39
C ARG A 55 15.90 11.53 -2.47
N ASP A 56 17.22 11.33 -2.41
CA ASP A 56 17.86 10.33 -3.25
C ASP A 56 17.29 8.95 -2.92
N TYR A 57 16.72 8.31 -3.94
CA TYR A 57 16.09 7.01 -3.78
C TYR A 57 17.13 5.92 -3.99
N PRO A 58 17.17 4.88 -3.14
CA PRO A 58 18.12 3.79 -3.30
C PRO A 58 17.91 3.11 -4.65
N ASP A 59 19.00 2.73 -5.32
CA ASP A 59 18.92 2.01 -6.60
C ASP A 59 18.18 0.68 -6.40
N ARG A 60 16.96 0.61 -6.95
CA ARG A 60 16.02 -0.50 -6.80
C ARG A 60 15.35 -0.77 -8.15
N PRO A 61 14.98 -2.03 -8.44
CA PRO A 61 14.25 -2.33 -9.66
C PRO A 61 12.88 -1.61 -9.64
N THR A 62 12.59 -0.92 -10.74
CA THR A 62 11.27 -0.33 -11.00
C THR A 62 10.36 -1.34 -11.70
N CYS A 63 9.04 -1.13 -11.65
CA CYS A 63 8.09 -1.81 -12.54
C CYS A 63 7.99 -1.08 -13.89
N SER A 64 7.32 -1.71 -14.86
CA SER A 64 6.93 -1.07 -16.12
C SER A 64 5.83 -0.03 -15.91
N ASP A 65 5.62 0.86 -16.88
CA ASP A 65 4.55 1.89 -16.79
C ASP A 65 3.15 1.25 -16.76
N ASP A 66 2.93 0.18 -17.52
CA ASP A 66 1.66 -0.57 -17.52
C ASP A 66 1.40 -1.23 -16.17
N ASP A 67 2.43 -1.84 -15.56
CA ASP A 67 2.34 -2.37 -14.19
C ASP A 67 2.09 -1.25 -13.18
N GLY A 68 2.79 -0.12 -13.32
CA GLY A 68 2.67 1.04 -12.43
C GLY A 68 1.25 1.60 -12.43
N LEU A 69 0.66 1.81 -13.60
CA LEU A 69 -0.71 2.28 -13.76
C LEU A 69 -1.75 1.26 -13.26
N LEU A 70 -1.51 -0.04 -13.46
CA LEU A 70 -2.38 -1.10 -12.93
C LEU A 70 -2.38 -1.08 -11.39
N ILE A 71 -1.20 -1.06 -10.77
CA ILE A 71 -1.03 -1.04 -9.33
C ILE A 71 -1.63 0.25 -8.75
N GLN A 72 -1.40 1.40 -9.39
CA GLN A 72 -1.95 2.69 -8.98
C GLN A 72 -3.47 2.64 -8.84
N ARG A 73 -4.19 2.09 -9.83
CA ARG A 73 -5.66 1.97 -9.77
C ARG A 73 -6.14 1.16 -8.57
N VAL A 74 -5.39 0.13 -8.19
CA VAL A 74 -5.69 -0.70 -7.01
C VAL A 74 -5.35 0.05 -5.73
N VAL A 75 -4.18 0.69 -5.65
CA VAL A 75 -3.73 1.44 -4.47
C VAL A 75 -4.60 2.66 -4.18
N ASP A 76 -5.13 3.31 -5.22
CA ASP A 76 -6.09 4.42 -5.13
C ASP A 76 -7.38 4.03 -4.38
N SER A 77 -7.72 2.74 -4.30
CA SER A 77 -8.85 2.26 -3.48
C SER A 77 -8.63 2.49 -1.99
N ILE A 78 -7.38 2.40 -1.50
CA ILE A 78 -7.04 2.62 -0.10
C ILE A 78 -7.24 4.09 0.27
N TYR A 79 -6.84 5.02 -0.60
CA TYR A 79 -7.04 6.44 -0.34
C TYR A 79 -8.51 6.80 -0.13
N ARG A 80 -9.42 6.18 -0.88
CA ARG A 80 -10.87 6.42 -0.75
C ARG A 80 -11.42 5.95 0.59
N ILE A 81 -10.75 5.00 1.24
CA ILE A 81 -11.14 4.42 2.53
C ILE A 81 -10.44 5.16 3.67
N ASP A 82 -9.12 5.29 3.60
CA ASP A 82 -8.27 5.89 4.63
C ASP A 82 -7.05 6.58 4.02
N VAL A 83 -7.09 7.92 4.04
CA VAL A 83 -6.01 8.79 3.57
C VAL A 83 -4.75 8.64 4.43
N LYS A 84 -4.87 8.42 5.74
CA LYS A 84 -3.71 8.26 6.63
C LYS A 84 -2.99 6.95 6.33
N ALA A 85 -3.74 5.87 6.12
CA ALA A 85 -3.16 4.58 5.73
C ALA A 85 -2.47 4.67 4.37
N PHE A 86 -3.07 5.38 3.41
CA PHE A 86 -2.47 5.64 2.10
C PHE A 86 -1.15 6.43 2.21
N ASP A 87 -1.13 7.51 2.98
CA ASP A 87 0.07 8.32 3.20
C ASP A 87 1.20 7.51 3.88
N MET A 88 0.86 6.65 4.84
CA MET A 88 1.82 5.73 5.47
C MET A 88 2.37 4.72 4.45
N LEU A 89 1.52 4.18 3.57
CA LEU A 89 1.91 3.22 2.55
C LEU A 89 2.86 3.85 1.52
N LEU A 90 2.57 5.06 1.04
CA LEU A 90 3.47 5.81 0.16
C LEU A 90 4.77 6.20 0.88
N SER A 91 4.71 6.62 2.14
CA SER A 91 5.91 6.90 2.93
C SER A 91 6.83 5.68 2.99
N ARG A 92 6.27 4.48 3.20
CA ARG A 92 7.02 3.22 3.29
C ARG A 92 7.63 2.81 1.96
N TYR A 93 6.82 2.77 0.89
CA TYR A 93 7.24 2.18 -0.38
C TYR A 93 7.82 3.19 -1.37
N ALA A 94 7.27 4.41 -1.47
CA ALA A 94 7.74 5.42 -2.41
C ALA A 94 8.85 6.31 -1.85
N TYR A 95 8.96 6.48 -0.53
CA TYR A 95 10.02 7.28 0.10
C TYR A 95 10.98 6.46 0.96
N CYS A 96 10.82 5.14 0.99
CA CYS A 96 11.65 4.22 1.79
C CYS A 96 11.76 4.62 3.27
N ALA A 97 10.74 5.30 3.81
CA ALA A 97 10.74 5.69 5.21
C ALA A 97 10.62 4.44 6.08
N SER A 98 11.52 4.29 7.05
CA SER A 98 11.41 3.20 8.03
C SER A 98 10.12 3.32 8.84
N ASP A 99 9.53 2.20 9.27
CA ASP A 99 8.34 2.19 10.14
C ASP A 99 8.55 3.02 11.41
N ARG A 100 9.78 3.11 11.91
CA ARG A 100 10.15 3.96 13.04
C ARG A 100 10.03 5.46 12.71
N ALA A 101 10.43 5.86 11.51
CA ALA A 101 10.31 7.25 11.05
C ALA A 101 8.85 7.63 10.82
N ILE A 102 8.08 6.74 10.17
CA ILE A 102 6.63 6.91 9.97
C ILE A 102 5.93 7.04 11.34
N ALA A 103 6.24 6.16 12.28
CA ALA A 103 5.66 6.20 13.62
C ALA A 103 6.05 7.46 14.40
N ARG A 104 7.24 8.02 14.16
CA ARG A 104 7.67 9.28 14.79
C ARG A 104 6.80 10.43 14.29
N LEU A 105 6.64 10.55 12.97
CA LEU A 105 5.77 11.57 12.36
C LEU A 105 4.31 11.39 12.81
N TYR A 106 3.82 10.16 12.85
CA TYR A 106 2.48 9.84 13.35
C TYR A 106 2.29 10.24 14.83
N HIS A 107 3.30 9.98 15.67
CA HIS A 107 3.30 10.42 17.07
C HIS A 107 3.34 11.94 17.18
N GLU A 108 4.20 12.63 16.44
CA GLU A 108 4.28 14.10 16.42
C GLU A 108 2.91 14.72 16.10
N ASN A 109 2.24 14.21 15.07
CA ASN A 109 0.92 14.69 14.62
C ASN A 109 -0.27 14.14 15.44
N SER A 110 -0.05 13.22 16.39
CA SER A 110 -1.14 12.64 17.17
C SER A 110 -1.70 13.61 18.21
N GLU A 111 -3.02 13.72 18.24
CA GLU A 111 -3.77 14.48 19.23
C GLU A 111 -3.95 13.66 20.53
N PRO A 112 -4.10 14.33 21.68
CA PRO A 112 -4.56 13.69 22.90
C PRO A 112 -5.89 12.98 22.68
N ARG A 113 -6.00 11.75 23.19
CA ARG A 113 -7.24 10.96 23.14
C ARG A 113 -7.54 10.34 24.49
N ILE A 114 -8.79 9.96 24.70
CA ILE A 114 -9.22 9.29 25.92
C ILE A 114 -8.62 7.87 25.95
N MET A 115 -7.78 7.59 26.94
CA MET A 115 -7.14 6.29 27.12
C MET A 115 -7.41 5.74 28.52
N ALA A 116 -7.75 4.45 28.60
CA ALA A 116 -7.96 3.76 29.87
C ALA A 116 -6.61 3.47 30.56
N ARG A 117 -6.56 3.72 31.88
CA ARG A 117 -5.44 3.32 32.74
C ARG A 117 -5.67 1.94 33.34
N ARG A 118 -4.62 1.39 33.97
CA ARG A 118 -4.68 0.12 34.71
C ARG A 118 -5.79 0.09 35.78
N ASN A 119 -6.13 1.23 36.36
CA ASN A 119 -7.21 1.37 37.35
C ASN A 119 -8.59 1.64 36.72
N GLY A 120 -8.75 1.48 35.40
CA GLY A 120 -10.01 1.72 34.68
C GLY A 120 -10.37 3.19 34.45
N MET A 121 -9.64 4.13 35.06
CA MET A 121 -9.93 5.56 34.86
C MET A 121 -9.55 6.00 33.44
N LEU A 122 -10.49 6.67 32.78
CA LEU A 122 -10.30 7.31 31.49
C LEU A 122 -9.62 8.66 31.68
N ARG A 123 -8.50 8.90 30.97
CA ARG A 123 -7.87 10.23 30.91
C ARG A 123 -7.47 10.58 29.50
N GLU A 124 -7.61 11.85 29.17
CA GLU A 124 -7.10 12.42 27.94
C GLU A 124 -5.58 12.53 27.99
N ARG A 125 -4.91 11.88 27.04
CA ARG A 125 -3.44 11.85 26.92
C ARG A 125 -3.03 11.64 25.48
N LYS A 126 -1.88 12.21 25.11
CA LYS A 126 -1.20 11.85 23.87
C LYS A 126 -0.76 10.38 23.92
N PRO A 127 -0.97 9.58 22.86
CA PRO A 127 -0.49 8.21 22.84
C PRO A 127 1.02 8.16 22.95
N SER A 128 1.53 7.10 23.58
CA SER A 128 2.97 6.90 23.69
C SER A 128 3.58 6.53 22.32
N MET A 129 4.87 6.78 22.15
CA MET A 129 5.62 6.33 20.97
C MET A 129 5.47 4.82 20.72
N SER A 130 5.41 4.00 21.78
CA SER A 130 5.20 2.55 21.67
C SER A 130 3.82 2.22 21.09
N THR A 131 2.79 2.93 21.55
CA THR A 131 1.42 2.83 21.04
C THR A 131 1.37 3.20 19.56
N CYS A 132 1.97 4.34 19.19
CA CYS A 132 2.04 4.79 17.79
C CYS A 132 2.76 3.80 16.88
N ARG A 133 3.83 3.15 17.34
CA ARG A 133 4.53 2.11 16.56
C ARG A 133 3.63 0.92 16.27
N ARG A 134 2.92 0.43 17.27
CA ARG A 134 1.99 -0.69 17.11
C ARG A 134 0.85 -0.33 16.16
N GLU A 135 0.27 0.86 16.31
CA GLU A 135 -0.81 1.32 15.44
C GLU A 135 -0.36 1.46 13.99
N VAL A 136 0.82 2.02 13.73
CA VAL A 136 1.38 2.11 12.38
C VAL A 136 1.61 0.72 11.79
N GLU A 137 2.12 -0.22 12.57
CA GLU A 137 2.28 -1.61 12.13
C GLU A 137 0.94 -2.27 11.80
N GLU A 138 -0.08 -2.09 12.63
CA GLU A 138 -1.44 -2.62 12.41
C GLU A 138 -2.09 -1.99 11.16
N ILE A 139 -1.97 -0.67 10.99
CA ILE A 139 -2.50 0.05 9.82
C ILE A 139 -1.82 -0.42 8.53
N LEU A 140 -0.49 -0.52 8.51
CA LEU A 140 0.24 -0.97 7.33
C LEU A 140 -0.11 -2.42 6.99
N LYS A 141 -0.18 -3.32 7.97
CA LYS A 141 -0.59 -4.72 7.76
C LYS A 141 -2.02 -4.82 7.23
N ALA A 142 -2.95 -4.03 7.77
CA ALA A 142 -4.33 -4.01 7.29
C ALA A 142 -4.41 -3.48 5.85
N ALA A 143 -3.69 -2.40 5.54
CA ALA A 143 -3.63 -1.84 4.19
C ALA A 143 -3.04 -2.86 3.18
N GLU A 144 -1.94 -3.52 3.54
CA GLU A 144 -1.32 -4.58 2.72
C GLU A 144 -2.27 -5.76 2.52
N TYR A 145 -2.98 -6.19 3.58
CA TYR A 145 -3.97 -7.25 3.47
C TYR A 145 -5.10 -6.89 2.50
N LEU A 146 -5.64 -5.67 2.60
CA LEU A 146 -6.70 -5.18 1.72
C LEU A 146 -6.25 -5.06 0.26
N LEU A 147 -4.97 -4.79 0.02
CA LEU A 147 -4.40 -4.67 -1.33
C LEU A 147 -4.12 -6.00 -2.00
N TYR A 148 -3.81 -7.05 -1.23
CA TYR A 148 -3.33 -8.31 -1.80
C TYR A 148 -4.29 -8.91 -2.82
N GLN A 149 -5.54 -9.19 -2.43
CA GLN A 149 -6.50 -9.89 -3.28
C GLN A 149 -6.88 -9.07 -4.53
N PRO A 150 -7.24 -7.78 -4.40
CA PRO A 150 -7.52 -6.93 -5.57
C PRO A 150 -6.34 -6.85 -6.55
N LEU A 151 -5.10 -6.83 -6.05
CA LEU A 151 -3.93 -6.76 -6.90
C LEU A 151 -3.70 -8.06 -7.66
N VAL A 152 -3.84 -9.21 -6.98
CA VAL A 152 -3.78 -10.53 -7.62
C VAL A 152 -4.83 -10.64 -8.74
N ASP A 153 -6.05 -10.19 -8.48
CA ASP A 153 -7.13 -10.25 -9.45
C ASP A 153 -6.90 -9.31 -10.63
N ALA A 154 -6.35 -8.11 -10.39
CA ALA A 154 -5.95 -7.18 -11.45
C ALA A 154 -4.89 -7.79 -12.39
N PHE A 155 -3.86 -8.43 -11.84
CA PHE A 155 -2.85 -9.10 -12.65
C PHE A 155 -3.42 -10.27 -13.47
N LYS A 156 -4.27 -11.11 -12.87
CA LYS A 156 -4.93 -12.22 -13.56
C LYS A 156 -5.85 -11.74 -14.68
N ASN A 157 -6.61 -10.67 -14.45
CA ASN A 157 -7.51 -10.11 -15.45
C ASN A 157 -6.74 -9.54 -16.64
N ARG A 158 -5.63 -8.85 -16.39
CA ARG A 158 -4.74 -8.39 -17.47
C ARG A 158 -4.19 -9.54 -18.31
N GLU A 159 -3.76 -10.63 -17.67
CA GLU A 159 -3.26 -11.80 -18.40
C GLU A 159 -4.35 -12.41 -19.29
N LYS A 160 -5.58 -12.55 -18.77
CA LYS A 160 -6.74 -12.99 -19.55
C LYS A 160 -7.01 -12.09 -20.74
N GLU A 161 -6.97 -10.76 -20.57
CA GLU A 161 -7.15 -9.81 -21.65
C GLU A 161 -6.07 -9.96 -22.74
N VAL A 162 -4.82 -10.19 -22.36
CA VAL A 162 -3.73 -10.44 -23.31
C VAL A 162 -3.97 -11.72 -24.11
N ILE A 163 -4.42 -12.79 -23.45
CA ILE A 163 -4.75 -14.07 -24.12
C ILE A 163 -5.91 -13.87 -25.10
N LEU A 164 -6.98 -13.18 -24.70
CA LEU A 164 -8.12 -12.88 -25.57
C LEU A 164 -7.72 -12.01 -26.78
N LYS A 165 -6.86 -11.02 -26.59
CA LYS A 165 -6.31 -10.18 -27.68
C LYS A 165 -5.43 -10.98 -28.65
N ARG A 166 -4.68 -11.98 -28.16
CA ARG A 166 -3.90 -12.88 -29.04
C ARG A 166 -4.82 -13.80 -29.84
N ASN A 167 -5.81 -14.40 -29.20
CA ASN A 167 -6.74 -15.31 -29.86
C ASN A 167 -7.58 -14.60 -30.94
N SER A 168 -8.05 -13.38 -30.67
CA SER A 168 -8.77 -12.56 -31.66
C SER A 168 -7.90 -12.16 -32.86
N LYS A 169 -6.62 -11.80 -32.63
CA LYS A 169 -5.67 -11.56 -33.73
C LYS A 169 -5.45 -12.80 -34.59
N ASN A 170 -5.31 -13.96 -33.96
CA ASN A 170 -5.13 -15.23 -34.67
C ASN A 170 -6.35 -15.55 -35.55
N VAL A 171 -7.57 -15.36 -35.04
CA VAL A 171 -8.82 -15.55 -35.81
C VAL A 171 -8.86 -14.64 -37.03
N LEU A 172 -8.47 -13.37 -36.91
CA LEU A 172 -8.42 -12.44 -38.05
C LEU A 172 -7.37 -12.83 -39.09
N THR A 173 -6.24 -13.42 -38.69
CA THR A 173 -5.24 -13.94 -39.64
C THR A 173 -5.66 -15.23 -40.35
N PHE A 174 -6.60 -16.01 -39.80
CA PHE A 174 -7.15 -17.20 -40.46
C PHE A 174 -8.29 -16.89 -41.44
N LEU A 175 -8.81 -15.65 -41.43
CA LEU A 175 -9.92 -15.20 -42.29
C LEU A 175 -9.47 -14.39 -43.51
N ASN A 176 -8.15 -14.19 -43.68
CA ASN A 176 -7.51 -13.59 -44.86
C ASN A 176 -6.66 -14.62 -45.58
#